data_AF-A0A7L4P3T1-F1
#
_entry.id   AF-A0A7L4P3T1-F1
#
_cell.length_a   1.000
_cell.length_b   1.000
_cell.length_c   1.000
_cell.angle_alpha   90.00
_cell.angle_beta   90.00
_cell.angle_gamma   90.00
#
_symmetry.space_group_name_H-M   'P 1'
#
loop_
_entity.id
_entity.type
_entity.pdbx_description
1 polymer ?
#
loop_
_entity_poly.entity_id
_entity_poly.type
_entity_poly.pdbx_seq_one_letter_code
_entity_poly.pdbx_strand_id
1 'polypeptide(L)'
;MKAVVFDNSGTLISRYRAIKDIASGVILDETSSIDLVDQNPSRALVVLQTDPAKCIINARPHQTIHEFITRNNVPFDISYSSLDIDKNEFLDLIKNEKAQVSDIQDTIRAVIDKKYNVQICSGSGFIVNIETGEIEFTITAGGKIFPEVTEVVEELKKRGFHIYVASGDRTKSLVELSNFINIPSENVFGTANAKRKKEIVHELKNRFKVMMVGNSANDILALEEADLGVLTLQQDENPPQKVIDAADVVVKNIKEILEIDF
;
A
#
# COMPACT_ATOMS: atom_id res chain seq x y z
N MET A 1 30.71 -3.14 -9.25
CA MET A 1 29.35 -3.35 -9.80
C MET A 1 28.40 -2.45 -9.03
N LYS A 2 27.32 -1.96 -9.65
CA LYS A 2 26.36 -1.08 -8.99
C LYS A 2 25.00 -1.77 -8.87
N ALA A 3 24.28 -1.47 -7.80
CA ALA A 3 22.93 -1.96 -7.58
C ALA A 3 22.01 -0.83 -7.13
N VAL A 4 20.73 -0.93 -7.49
CA VAL A 4 19.66 -0.06 -6.98
C VAL A 4 18.66 -0.94 -6.23
N VAL A 5 18.33 -0.54 -5.00
CA VAL A 5 17.28 -1.13 -4.19
C VAL A 5 16.13 -0.13 -4.14
N PHE A 6 14.97 -0.52 -4.65
CA PHE A 6 13.76 0.31 -4.59
C PHE A 6 12.86 -0.14 -3.44
N ASP A 7 12.29 0.81 -2.70
CA ASP A 7 11.01 0.57 -2.04
C ASP A 7 9.91 0.34 -3.11
N ASN A 8 8.80 -0.28 -2.70
CA ASN A 8 7.65 -0.46 -3.57
C ASN A 8 6.66 0.72 -3.51
N SER A 9 6.08 0.96 -2.34
CA SER A 9 4.83 1.69 -2.19
C SER A 9 5.07 3.18 -1.96
N GLY A 10 4.91 3.97 -3.02
CA GLY A 10 5.26 5.38 -3.10
C GLY A 10 6.60 5.65 -3.79
N THR A 11 7.29 4.60 -4.21
CA THR A 11 8.50 4.68 -5.04
C THR A 11 8.26 4.11 -6.44
N LEU A 12 7.91 2.82 -6.56
CA LEU A 12 7.57 2.21 -7.85
C LEU A 12 6.08 2.31 -8.16
N ILE A 13 5.25 2.33 -7.11
CA ILE A 13 3.79 2.29 -7.21
C ILE A 13 3.21 3.50 -6.49
N SER A 14 2.42 4.29 -7.21
CA SER A 14 1.50 5.25 -6.62
C SER A 14 0.32 4.52 -5.97
N ARG A 15 -0.03 4.92 -4.75
CA ARG A 15 -1.17 4.43 -4.00
C ARG A 15 -2.29 5.46 -4.03
N TYR A 16 -3.49 4.95 -4.21
CA TYR A 16 -4.72 5.70 -4.08
C TYR A 16 -5.65 4.97 -3.14
N ARG A 17 -6.40 5.73 -2.34
CA ARG A 17 -7.42 5.17 -1.47
C ARG A 17 -8.69 6.00 -1.65
N ALA A 18 -9.81 5.30 -1.83
CA ALA A 18 -11.12 5.89 -1.75
C ALA A 18 -11.78 5.45 -0.44
N ILE A 19 -12.20 6.42 0.37
CA ILE A 19 -12.97 6.19 1.58
C ILE A 19 -14.35 6.81 1.38
N LYS A 20 -15.42 6.03 1.46
CA LYS A 20 -16.78 6.57 1.44
C LYS A 20 -17.29 6.70 2.86
N ASP A 21 -17.68 7.92 3.24
CA ASP A 21 -18.48 8.17 4.44
C ASP A 21 -19.92 7.74 4.16
N ILE A 22 -20.42 6.78 4.94
CA ILE A 22 -21.75 6.20 4.73
C ILE A 22 -22.86 7.20 5.05
N ALA A 23 -22.65 8.10 6.03
CA ALA A 23 -23.66 9.06 6.43
C ALA A 23 -23.87 10.16 5.39
N SER A 24 -22.78 10.66 4.80
CA SER A 24 -22.83 11.72 3.79
C SER A 24 -22.88 11.21 2.34
N GLY A 25 -22.46 9.97 2.10
CA GLY A 25 -22.30 9.37 0.77
C GLY A 25 -21.10 9.91 -0.01
N VAL A 26 -20.28 10.79 0.59
CA VAL A 26 -19.14 11.43 -0.06
C VAL A 26 -17.93 10.51 -0.07
N ILE A 27 -17.18 10.52 -1.17
CA ILE A 27 -15.89 9.84 -1.28
C ILE A 27 -14.77 10.84 -0.93
N LEU A 28 -14.01 10.49 0.09
CA LEU A 28 -12.82 11.16 0.59
C LEU A 28 -11.58 10.46 0.04
N ASP A 29 -10.68 11.21 -0.57
CA ASP A 29 -9.48 10.69 -1.23
C ASP A 29 -8.15 11.15 -0.62
N GLU A 30 -8.16 12.21 0.18
CA GLU A 30 -6.96 12.71 0.89
C GLU A 30 -6.90 12.24 2.36
N THR A 31 -7.95 11.57 2.84
CA THR A 31 -8.06 11.17 4.24
C THR A 31 -7.34 9.86 4.54
N SER A 32 -6.59 9.84 5.64
CA SER A 32 -5.97 8.64 6.23
C SER A 32 -7.01 7.76 6.91
N SER A 33 -7.02 6.47 6.56
CA SER A 33 -7.89 5.47 7.22
C SER A 33 -7.51 5.26 8.69
N ILE A 34 -6.23 5.45 9.02
CA ILE A 34 -5.74 5.35 10.41
C ILE A 34 -6.21 6.57 11.21
N ASP A 35 -6.07 7.77 10.66
CA ASP A 35 -6.52 9.00 11.32
C ASP A 35 -8.02 8.97 11.58
N LEU A 36 -8.83 8.40 10.66
CA LEU A 36 -10.25 8.20 10.89
C LEU A 36 -10.53 7.25 12.05
N VAL A 37 -9.75 6.18 12.21
CA VAL A 37 -9.88 5.28 13.37
C VAL A 37 -9.44 6.00 14.64
N ASP A 38 -8.31 6.72 14.63
CA ASP A 38 -7.77 7.41 15.80
C ASP A 38 -8.67 8.56 16.30
N GLN A 39 -9.50 9.15 15.43
CA GLN A 39 -10.48 10.17 15.82
C GLN A 39 -11.57 9.66 16.78
N ASN A 40 -11.79 8.34 16.86
CA ASN A 40 -12.75 7.76 17.80
C ASN A 40 -12.24 6.38 18.30
N PRO A 41 -11.95 6.21 19.60
CA PRO A 41 -11.39 4.97 20.14
C PRO A 41 -12.28 3.74 19.92
N SER A 42 -13.58 3.93 19.68
CA SER A 42 -14.53 2.87 19.38
C SER A 42 -14.49 2.41 17.92
N ARG A 43 -13.59 2.94 17.08
CA ARG A 43 -13.47 2.51 15.68
C ARG A 43 -12.51 1.34 15.51
N ALA A 44 -12.83 0.50 14.53
CA ALA A 44 -11.97 -0.57 14.06
C ALA A 44 -11.94 -0.61 12.53
N LEU A 45 -10.74 -0.70 11.95
CA LEU A 45 -10.54 -0.94 10.53
C LEU A 45 -10.57 -2.44 10.25
N VAL A 46 -11.51 -2.87 9.43
CA VAL A 46 -11.69 -4.26 9.02
C VAL A 46 -11.36 -4.42 7.55
N VAL A 47 -10.53 -5.40 7.22
CA VAL A 47 -10.09 -5.69 5.85
C VAL A 47 -10.65 -7.04 5.42
N LEU A 48 -11.33 -7.05 4.27
CA LEU A 48 -11.87 -8.25 3.65
C LEU A 48 -10.76 -8.98 2.88
N GLN A 49 -10.55 -10.25 3.18
CA GLN A 49 -9.56 -11.10 2.51
C GLN A 49 -10.17 -11.75 1.25
N THR A 50 -10.62 -10.92 0.31
CA THR A 50 -11.18 -11.35 -0.97
C THR A 50 -10.72 -10.43 -2.10
N ASP A 51 -10.73 -10.90 -3.34
CA ASP A 51 -10.40 -10.11 -4.53
C ASP A 51 -11.52 -9.08 -4.81
N PRO A 52 -11.27 -7.76 -4.64
CA PRO A 52 -12.30 -6.74 -4.87
C PRO A 52 -12.76 -6.68 -6.33
N ALA A 53 -11.82 -6.88 -7.27
CA ALA A 53 -12.01 -6.75 -8.70
C ALA A 53 -12.80 -7.91 -9.31
N LYS A 54 -12.93 -9.03 -8.57
CA LYS A 54 -13.66 -10.22 -9.03
C LYS A 54 -14.86 -10.55 -8.18
N CYS A 55 -14.72 -10.48 -6.85
CA CYS A 55 -15.75 -10.95 -5.93
C CYS A 55 -16.71 -9.82 -5.56
N ILE A 56 -16.20 -8.70 -5.05
CA ILE A 56 -17.04 -7.62 -4.48
C ILE A 56 -17.75 -6.85 -5.59
N ILE A 57 -17.04 -6.52 -6.69
CA ILE A 57 -17.64 -5.77 -7.80
C ILE A 57 -18.81 -6.50 -8.47
N ASN A 58 -18.83 -7.84 -8.42
CA ASN A 58 -19.88 -8.68 -9.01
C ASN A 58 -20.91 -9.19 -7.98
N ALA A 59 -20.78 -8.80 -6.72
CA ALA A 59 -21.71 -9.18 -5.66
C ALA A 59 -23.03 -8.38 -5.75
N ARG A 60 -24.08 -8.86 -5.08
CA ARG A 60 -25.38 -8.17 -5.04
C ARG A 60 -25.20 -6.82 -4.33
N PRO A 61 -25.53 -5.68 -4.98
CA PRO A 61 -25.22 -4.37 -4.43
C PRO A 61 -26.01 -4.04 -3.17
N HIS A 62 -27.28 -4.42 -3.10
CA HIS A 62 -28.20 -4.04 -2.01
C HIS A 62 -28.24 -5.00 -0.82
N GLN A 63 -27.42 -6.04 -0.82
CA GLN A 63 -27.25 -6.85 0.39
C GLN A 63 -26.35 -6.10 1.37
N THR A 64 -26.54 -6.32 2.66
CA THR A 64 -25.68 -5.76 3.70
C THR A 64 -24.27 -6.35 3.61
N ILE A 65 -23.27 -5.64 4.14
CA ILE A 65 -21.90 -6.15 4.22
C ILE A 65 -21.86 -7.40 5.12
N HIS A 66 -22.61 -7.42 6.22
CA HIS A 66 -22.76 -8.60 7.07
C HIS A 66 -23.32 -9.83 6.31
N GLU A 67 -24.40 -9.65 5.53
CA GLU A 67 -24.96 -10.74 4.70
C GLU A 67 -23.95 -11.24 3.68
N PHE A 68 -23.21 -10.33 3.04
CA PHE A 68 -22.18 -10.69 2.08
C PHE A 68 -21.07 -11.53 2.71
N ILE A 69 -20.54 -11.11 3.87
CA ILE A 69 -19.49 -11.82 4.59
C ILE A 69 -19.97 -13.22 4.98
N THR A 70 -21.12 -13.31 5.63
CA THR A 70 -21.67 -14.56 6.17
C THR A 70 -22.03 -15.55 5.07
N ARG A 71 -22.75 -15.09 4.04
CA ARG A 71 -23.23 -15.97 2.95
C ARG A 71 -22.10 -16.56 2.12
N ASN A 72 -21.02 -15.80 1.91
CA ASN A 72 -19.91 -16.22 1.07
C ASN A 72 -18.71 -16.73 1.89
N ASN A 73 -18.84 -16.80 3.21
CA ASN A 73 -17.77 -17.16 4.15
C ASN A 73 -16.48 -16.37 3.87
N VAL A 74 -16.62 -15.05 3.70
CA VAL A 74 -15.51 -14.15 3.35
C VAL A 74 -14.60 -14.00 4.58
N PRO A 75 -13.33 -14.42 4.52
CA PRO A 75 -12.42 -14.19 5.63
C PRO A 75 -12.13 -12.69 5.78
N PHE A 76 -11.93 -12.23 7.00
CA PHE A 76 -11.58 -10.85 7.30
C PHE A 76 -10.63 -10.75 8.49
N ASP A 77 -9.92 -9.62 8.56
CA ASP A 77 -9.02 -9.27 9.64
C ASP A 77 -9.33 -7.89 10.18
N ILE A 78 -9.21 -7.73 11.50
CA ILE A 78 -9.23 -6.42 12.16
C ILE A 78 -7.79 -5.90 12.06
N SER A 79 -7.56 -4.97 11.14
CA SER A 79 -6.22 -4.50 10.81
C SER A 79 -5.70 -3.45 11.79
N TYR A 80 -6.60 -2.68 12.40
CA TYR A 80 -6.25 -1.61 13.32
C TYR A 80 -7.45 -1.25 14.22
N SER A 81 -7.25 -1.26 15.53
CA SER A 81 -8.23 -0.80 16.52
C SER A 81 -7.52 -0.49 17.83
N SER A 82 -8.11 0.40 18.63
CA SER A 82 -7.67 0.67 20.00
C SER A 82 -8.22 -0.32 21.03
N LEU A 83 -9.15 -1.20 20.62
CA LEU A 83 -9.85 -2.15 21.49
C LEU A 83 -9.64 -3.58 20.98
N ASP A 84 -9.51 -4.52 21.91
CA ASP A 84 -9.44 -5.94 21.59
C ASP A 84 -10.84 -6.47 21.28
N ILE A 85 -10.99 -7.11 20.11
CA ILE A 85 -12.27 -7.58 19.60
C ILE A 85 -12.16 -9.06 19.25
N ASP A 86 -13.04 -9.89 19.82
CA ASP A 86 -13.11 -11.29 19.45
C ASP A 86 -13.73 -11.41 18.04
N LYS A 87 -13.02 -12.06 17.12
CA LYS A 87 -13.50 -12.34 15.75
C LYS A 87 -14.81 -13.13 15.74
N ASN A 88 -15.05 -13.99 16.73
CA ASN A 88 -16.26 -14.80 16.82
C ASN A 88 -17.49 -13.94 17.16
N GLU A 89 -17.30 -12.89 17.97
CA GLU A 89 -18.39 -11.97 18.36
C GLU A 89 -18.60 -10.86 17.34
N PHE A 90 -17.60 -10.61 16.49
CA PHE A 90 -17.62 -9.51 15.52
C PHE A 90 -18.78 -9.60 14.52
N LEU A 91 -19.13 -10.78 14.02
CA LEU A 91 -20.25 -10.92 13.07
C LEU A 91 -21.59 -10.60 13.73
N ASP A 92 -21.77 -11.03 14.98
CA ASP A 92 -22.97 -10.72 15.76
C ASP A 92 -23.09 -9.22 16.08
N LEU A 93 -21.96 -8.54 16.26
CA LEU A 93 -21.89 -7.10 16.49
C LEU A 93 -22.45 -6.32 15.29
N ILE A 94 -22.05 -6.70 14.07
CA ILE A 94 -22.45 -5.99 12.85
C ILE A 94 -23.75 -6.53 12.23
N LYS A 95 -24.47 -7.46 12.87
CA LYS A 95 -25.62 -8.14 12.25
C LYS A 95 -26.77 -7.22 11.79
N ASN A 96 -26.90 -6.04 12.41
CA ASN A 96 -27.97 -5.07 12.18
C ASN A 96 -27.49 -3.81 11.44
N GLU A 97 -26.23 -3.80 10.99
CA GLU A 97 -25.66 -2.72 10.19
C GLU A 97 -26.45 -2.54 8.88
N LYS A 98 -26.46 -1.32 8.36
CA LYS A 98 -27.25 -0.95 7.16
C LYS A 98 -26.41 -0.61 5.94
N ALA A 99 -25.09 -0.58 6.07
CA ALA A 99 -24.20 -0.34 4.94
C ALA A 99 -24.33 -1.49 3.93
N GLN A 100 -24.30 -1.12 2.67
CA GLN A 100 -24.55 -2.04 1.57
C GLN A 100 -23.24 -2.38 0.87
N VAL A 101 -23.21 -3.54 0.21
CA VAL A 101 -22.08 -3.89 -0.65
C VAL A 101 -21.84 -2.83 -1.74
N SER A 102 -22.89 -2.12 -2.19
CA SER A 102 -22.75 -0.98 -3.11
C SER A 102 -21.84 0.12 -2.59
N ASP A 103 -21.77 0.33 -1.27
CA ASP A 103 -20.87 1.34 -0.69
C ASP A 103 -19.41 0.98 -0.91
N ILE A 104 -19.06 -0.30 -0.72
CA ILE A 104 -17.72 -0.80 -1.07
C ILE A 104 -17.51 -0.71 -2.58
N GLN A 105 -18.50 -1.08 -3.40
CA GLN A 105 -18.39 -0.99 -4.86
C GLN A 105 -18.15 0.44 -5.36
N ASP A 106 -18.72 1.45 -4.70
CA ASP A 106 -18.47 2.86 -5.04
C ASP A 106 -17.00 3.23 -4.81
N THR A 107 -16.41 2.79 -3.69
CA THR A 107 -14.97 2.99 -3.46
C THR A 107 -14.10 2.23 -4.48
N ILE A 108 -14.50 1.02 -4.89
CA ILE A 108 -13.81 0.26 -5.95
C ILE A 108 -13.86 1.03 -7.28
N ARG A 109 -15.04 1.55 -7.66
CA ARG A 109 -15.21 2.34 -8.90
C ARG A 109 -14.37 3.60 -8.86
N ALA A 110 -14.37 4.34 -7.74
CA ALA A 110 -13.55 5.54 -7.59
C ALA A 110 -12.05 5.26 -7.80
N VAL A 111 -11.55 4.11 -7.33
CA VAL A 111 -10.16 3.68 -7.56
C VAL A 111 -9.91 3.37 -9.05
N ILE A 112 -10.82 2.62 -9.68
CA ILE A 112 -10.72 2.24 -11.09
C ILE A 112 -10.82 3.47 -12.01
N ASP A 113 -11.70 4.42 -11.71
CA ASP A 113 -11.92 5.64 -12.49
C ASP A 113 -10.67 6.54 -12.49
N LYS A 114 -9.91 6.57 -11.39
CA LYS A 114 -8.58 7.20 -11.33
C LYS A 114 -7.47 6.38 -12.01
N LYS A 115 -7.82 5.27 -12.66
CA LYS A 115 -6.91 4.34 -13.37
C LYS A 115 -5.90 3.66 -12.44
N TYR A 116 -6.27 3.45 -11.18
CA TYR A 116 -5.52 2.60 -10.26
C TYR A 116 -6.03 1.17 -10.34
N ASN A 117 -5.12 0.22 -10.20
CA ASN A 117 -5.47 -1.18 -10.20
C ASN A 117 -5.71 -1.65 -8.75
N VAL A 118 -6.96 -2.01 -8.46
CA VAL A 118 -7.39 -2.60 -7.18
C VAL A 118 -6.79 -3.98 -6.87
N GLN A 119 -6.05 -4.58 -7.80
CA GLN A 119 -5.28 -5.81 -7.54
C GLN A 119 -3.85 -5.52 -7.06
N ILE A 120 -3.34 -4.30 -7.32
CA ILE A 120 -1.97 -3.91 -6.98
C ILE A 120 -1.99 -3.24 -5.60
N CYS A 121 -1.30 -3.79 -4.61
CA CYS A 121 -1.15 -3.20 -3.27
C CYS A 121 -2.48 -2.82 -2.57
N SER A 122 -3.49 -3.70 -2.63
CA SER A 122 -4.87 -3.30 -2.38
C SER A 122 -5.75 -4.37 -1.72
N GLY A 123 -6.67 -3.90 -0.88
CA GLY A 123 -7.77 -4.65 -0.29
C GLY A 123 -8.96 -3.71 -0.08
N SER A 124 -10.16 -4.28 -0.02
CA SER A 124 -11.37 -3.54 0.37
C SER A 124 -11.72 -3.84 1.81
N GLY A 125 -12.33 -2.89 2.48
CA GLY A 125 -12.64 -2.98 3.88
C GLY A 125 -13.65 -1.92 4.30
N PHE A 126 -13.80 -1.77 5.60
CA PHE A 126 -14.69 -0.80 6.20
C PHE A 126 -14.23 -0.43 7.61
N ILE A 127 -14.67 0.73 8.08
CA ILE A 127 -14.47 1.18 9.45
C ILE A 127 -15.80 1.05 10.16
N VAL A 128 -15.81 0.28 11.25
CA VAL A 128 -16.98 0.03 12.08
C VAL A 128 -16.80 0.68 13.44
N ASN A 129 -17.89 1.21 13.98
CA ASN A 129 -17.96 1.63 15.37
C ASN A 129 -18.42 0.45 16.22
N ILE A 130 -17.55 -0.01 17.12
CA ILE A 130 -17.76 -1.26 17.83
C ILE A 130 -18.70 -1.15 19.02
N GLU A 131 -19.03 0.06 19.46
CA GLU A 131 -20.05 0.26 20.49
C GLU A 131 -21.46 0.18 19.89
N THR A 132 -21.62 0.63 18.63
CA THR A 132 -22.92 0.67 17.94
C THR A 132 -23.14 -0.49 16.98
N GLY A 133 -22.06 -1.11 16.49
CA GLY A 133 -22.09 -2.10 15.41
C GLY A 133 -22.30 -1.49 14.02
N GLU A 134 -22.34 -0.17 13.90
CA GLU A 134 -22.58 0.53 12.63
C GLU A 134 -21.30 0.67 11.82
N ILE A 135 -21.39 0.42 10.52
CA ILE A 135 -20.31 0.68 9.57
C ILE A 135 -20.38 2.16 9.16
N GLU A 136 -19.40 2.93 9.58
CA GLU A 136 -19.36 4.38 9.35
C GLU A 136 -18.67 4.73 8.02
N PHE A 137 -17.72 3.90 7.58
CA PHE A 137 -16.98 4.13 6.34
C PHE A 137 -16.73 2.83 5.57
N THR A 138 -16.71 2.90 4.24
CA THR A 138 -16.15 1.83 3.40
C THR A 138 -14.88 2.31 2.73
N ILE A 139 -13.94 1.40 2.46
CA ILE A 139 -12.60 1.72 1.98
C ILE A 139 -12.19 0.76 0.88
N THR A 140 -11.59 1.29 -0.19
CA THR A 140 -10.80 0.51 -1.13
C THR A 140 -9.50 1.23 -1.44
N ALA A 141 -8.39 0.50 -1.38
CA ALA A 141 -7.10 0.95 -1.88
C ALA A 141 -6.84 0.44 -3.30
N GLY A 142 -5.98 1.15 -4.03
CA GLY A 142 -5.54 0.88 -5.38
C GLY A 142 -4.06 1.20 -5.55
N GLY A 143 -3.37 0.43 -6.38
CA GLY A 143 -1.98 0.69 -6.76
C GLY A 143 -1.87 0.95 -8.25
N LYS A 144 -0.99 1.88 -8.64
CA LYS A 144 -0.65 2.15 -10.04
C LYS A 144 0.85 2.34 -10.16
N ILE A 145 1.48 1.60 -11.05
CA ILE A 145 2.91 1.77 -11.33
C ILE A 145 3.11 3.17 -11.92
N PHE A 146 4.11 3.90 -11.41
CA PHE A 146 4.42 5.22 -11.93
C PHE A 146 4.83 5.12 -13.41
N PRO A 147 4.37 6.03 -14.29
CA PRO A 147 4.60 5.93 -15.73
C PRO A 147 6.08 5.77 -16.13
N GLU A 148 6.99 6.39 -15.38
CA GLU A 148 8.42 6.43 -15.66
C GLU A 148 9.16 5.16 -15.22
N VAL A 149 8.57 4.33 -14.35
CA VAL A 149 9.26 3.18 -13.73
C VAL A 149 9.78 2.20 -14.78
N THR A 150 8.98 1.88 -15.80
CA THR A 150 9.41 0.95 -16.85
C THR A 150 10.62 1.51 -17.62
N GLU A 151 10.61 2.80 -17.95
CA GLU A 151 11.73 3.47 -18.64
C GLU A 151 12.99 3.46 -17.75
N VAL A 152 12.86 3.84 -16.49
CA VAL A 152 13.96 3.93 -15.52
C VAL A 152 14.59 2.57 -15.28
N VAL A 153 13.78 1.54 -15.04
CA VAL A 153 14.25 0.17 -14.79
C VAL A 153 15.01 -0.36 -16.01
N GLU A 154 14.48 -0.18 -17.22
CA GLU A 154 15.16 -0.64 -18.43
C GLU A 154 16.45 0.12 -18.72
N GLU A 155 16.48 1.43 -18.46
CA GLU A 155 17.71 2.22 -18.62
C GLU A 155 18.79 1.84 -17.59
N LEU A 156 18.40 1.60 -16.33
CA LEU A 156 19.32 1.10 -15.30
C LEU A 156 19.91 -0.26 -15.69
N LYS A 157 19.09 -1.19 -16.22
CA LYS A 157 19.59 -2.48 -16.74
C LYS A 157 20.60 -2.29 -17.86
N LYS A 158 20.32 -1.41 -18.84
CA LYS A 158 21.25 -1.10 -19.95
C LYS A 158 22.59 -0.55 -19.46
N ARG A 159 22.59 0.20 -18.37
CA ARG A 159 23.79 0.74 -17.70
C ARG A 159 24.50 -0.27 -16.81
N GLY A 160 24.02 -1.52 -16.73
CA GLY A 160 24.64 -2.60 -15.98
C GLY A 160 24.34 -2.58 -14.48
N PHE A 161 23.25 -1.92 -14.05
CA PHE A 161 22.81 -1.97 -12.66
C PHE A 161 22.07 -3.28 -12.36
N HIS A 162 22.33 -3.82 -11.17
CA HIS A 162 21.49 -4.87 -10.58
C HIS A 162 20.32 -4.23 -9.84
N ILE A 163 19.10 -4.67 -10.13
CA ILE A 163 17.88 -4.06 -9.59
C ILE A 163 17.25 -5.01 -8.57
N TYR A 164 16.93 -4.45 -7.40
CA TYR A 164 16.29 -5.12 -6.27
C TYR A 164 15.08 -4.32 -5.80
N VAL A 165 14.13 -5.01 -5.17
CA VAL A 165 12.96 -4.37 -4.53
C VAL A 165 12.83 -4.89 -3.11
N ALA A 166 12.66 -4.01 -2.14
CA ALA A 166 12.43 -4.36 -0.74
C ALA A 166 11.19 -3.65 -0.21
N SER A 167 10.17 -4.38 0.23
CA SER A 167 8.90 -3.82 0.71
C SER A 167 8.33 -4.59 1.88
N GLY A 168 7.56 -3.89 2.72
CA GLY A 168 6.73 -4.51 3.75
C GLY A 168 5.53 -5.29 3.20
N ASP A 169 5.19 -5.12 1.93
CA ASP A 169 4.07 -5.83 1.30
C ASP A 169 4.36 -7.34 1.19
N ARG A 170 3.30 -8.14 1.08
CA ARG A 170 3.41 -9.60 0.93
C ARG A 170 4.22 -9.97 -0.32
N THR A 171 5.12 -10.94 -0.19
CA THR A 171 6.00 -11.40 -1.27
C THR A 171 5.26 -11.73 -2.56
N LYS A 172 4.06 -12.35 -2.46
CA LYS A 172 3.23 -12.66 -3.63
C LYS A 172 2.89 -11.43 -4.48
N SER A 173 2.49 -10.33 -3.84
CA SER A 173 2.17 -9.08 -4.54
C SER A 173 3.40 -8.44 -5.18
N LEU A 174 4.55 -8.59 -4.52
CA LEU A 174 5.83 -8.08 -5.03
C LEU A 174 6.34 -8.88 -6.23
N VAL A 175 6.10 -10.20 -6.28
CA VAL A 175 6.42 -11.03 -7.45
C VAL A 175 5.55 -10.67 -8.66
N GLU A 176 4.29 -10.31 -8.44
CA GLU A 176 3.44 -9.82 -9.54
C GLU A 176 3.98 -8.49 -10.11
N LEU A 177 4.42 -7.58 -9.25
CA LEU A 177 5.11 -6.35 -9.67
C LEU A 177 6.41 -6.66 -10.41
N SER A 178 7.23 -7.58 -9.91
CA SER A 178 8.53 -7.90 -10.51
C SER A 178 8.40 -8.40 -11.94
N ASN A 179 7.33 -9.14 -12.25
CA ASN A 179 7.01 -9.56 -13.61
C ASN A 179 6.69 -8.36 -14.52
N PHE A 180 6.00 -7.34 -13.99
CA PHE A 180 5.66 -6.14 -14.76
C PHE A 180 6.90 -5.30 -15.11
N ILE A 181 7.84 -5.16 -14.16
CA ILE A 181 9.09 -4.41 -14.36
C ILE A 181 10.26 -5.30 -14.83
N ASN A 182 9.97 -6.57 -15.12
CA ASN A 182 10.89 -7.56 -15.66
C ASN A 182 12.18 -7.72 -14.83
N ILE A 183 12.06 -7.84 -13.50
CA ILE A 183 13.18 -8.15 -12.60
C ILE A 183 13.07 -9.59 -12.06
N PRO A 184 14.20 -10.27 -11.78
CA PRO A 184 14.18 -11.63 -11.27
C PRO A 184 13.51 -11.70 -9.88
N SER A 185 12.71 -12.74 -9.63
CA SER A 185 11.99 -12.92 -8.36
C SER A 185 12.93 -13.07 -7.15
N GLU A 186 14.16 -13.56 -7.36
CA GLU A 186 15.20 -13.66 -6.34
C GLU A 186 15.74 -12.30 -5.87
N ASN A 187 15.47 -11.23 -6.64
CA ASN A 187 15.86 -9.87 -6.28
C ASN A 187 14.74 -9.11 -5.51
N VAL A 188 13.69 -9.82 -5.11
CA VAL A 188 12.48 -9.27 -4.54
C VAL A 188 12.34 -9.72 -3.08
N PHE A 189 12.38 -8.76 -2.17
CA PHE A 189 12.32 -8.98 -0.74
C PHE A 189 11.01 -8.43 -0.17
N GLY A 190 9.98 -9.29 -0.13
CA GLY A 190 8.70 -8.98 0.52
C GLY A 190 8.76 -9.08 2.04
N THR A 191 7.74 -8.58 2.72
CA THR A 191 7.61 -8.57 4.20
C THR A 191 8.83 -7.98 4.92
N ALA A 192 9.56 -7.08 4.26
CA ALA A 192 10.72 -6.40 4.79
C ALA A 192 10.30 -5.13 5.55
N ASN A 193 10.34 -5.20 6.88
CA ASN A 193 10.21 -4.02 7.73
C ASN A 193 11.47 -3.12 7.62
N ALA A 194 11.44 -1.95 8.27
CA ALA A 194 12.54 -0.97 8.19
C ALA A 194 13.92 -1.57 8.51
N LYS A 195 14.02 -2.41 9.54
CA LYS A 195 15.28 -3.09 9.91
C LYS A 195 15.70 -4.09 8.85
N ARG A 196 14.78 -4.90 8.31
CA ARG A 196 15.09 -5.87 7.28
C ARG A 196 15.54 -5.21 5.97
N LYS A 197 14.94 -4.06 5.60
CA LYS A 197 15.39 -3.25 4.47
C LYS A 197 16.85 -2.81 4.62
N LYS A 198 17.22 -2.33 5.82
CA LYS A 198 18.61 -2.00 6.16
C LYS A 198 19.55 -3.20 6.00
N GLU A 199 19.18 -4.35 6.55
CA GLU A 199 19.97 -5.59 6.43
C GLU A 199 20.19 -5.99 4.97
N ILE A 200 19.15 -5.90 4.11
CA ILE A 200 19.26 -6.18 2.68
C ILE A 200 20.27 -5.25 2.00
N VAL A 201 20.20 -3.94 2.26
CA VAL A 201 21.16 -2.96 1.72
C VAL A 201 22.58 -3.33 2.19
N HIS A 202 22.76 -3.59 3.48
CA HIS A 202 24.04 -3.98 4.06
C HIS A 202 24.61 -5.26 3.42
N GLU A 203 23.79 -6.30 3.24
CA GLU A 203 24.17 -7.55 2.59
C GLU A 203 24.65 -7.32 1.14
N LEU A 204 23.95 -6.47 0.38
CA LEU A 204 24.28 -6.13 -1.01
C LEU A 204 25.56 -5.31 -1.15
N LYS A 205 25.87 -4.44 -0.17
CA LYS A 205 27.10 -3.62 -0.17
C LYS A 205 28.39 -4.43 -0.16
N ASN A 206 28.34 -5.70 0.26
CA ASN A 206 29.48 -6.61 0.17
C ASN A 206 29.90 -6.92 -1.29
N ARG A 207 29.02 -6.66 -2.26
CA ARG A 207 29.20 -7.02 -3.68
C ARG A 207 29.01 -5.85 -4.64
N PHE A 208 28.24 -4.85 -4.23
CA PHE A 208 27.81 -3.74 -5.06
C PHE A 208 28.04 -2.41 -4.34
N LYS A 209 28.22 -1.34 -5.12
CA LYS A 209 27.90 0.01 -4.64
C LYS A 209 26.38 0.18 -4.74
N VAL A 210 25.71 0.51 -3.65
CA VAL A 210 24.25 0.43 -3.53
C VAL A 210 23.62 1.81 -3.43
N MET A 211 22.70 2.11 -4.34
CA MET A 211 21.73 3.19 -4.18
C MET A 211 20.44 2.64 -3.59
N MET A 212 19.95 3.22 -2.50
CA MET A 212 18.61 2.94 -1.97
C MET A 212 17.67 4.05 -2.41
N VAL A 213 16.53 3.72 -3.01
CA VAL A 213 15.49 4.67 -3.39
C VAL A 213 14.23 4.37 -2.57
N GLY A 214 13.79 5.31 -1.75
CA GLY A 214 12.61 5.17 -0.88
C GLY A 214 11.78 6.43 -0.82
N ASN A 215 10.67 6.41 -0.09
CA ASN A 215 9.74 7.54 0.00
C ASN A 215 9.25 7.86 1.41
N SER A 216 9.56 7.03 2.41
CA SER A 216 8.86 7.07 3.69
C SER A 216 9.76 6.85 4.90
N ALA A 217 9.21 7.06 6.10
CA ALA A 217 9.92 6.81 7.36
C ALA A 217 10.37 5.34 7.53
N ASN A 218 9.74 4.39 6.84
CA ASN A 218 10.16 2.99 6.87
C ASN A 218 11.47 2.75 6.10
N ASP A 219 11.91 3.71 5.30
CA ASP A 219 13.10 3.61 4.45
C ASP A 219 14.32 4.28 5.06
N ILE A 220 14.15 5.13 6.09
CA ILE A 220 15.23 5.89 6.75
C ILE A 220 16.46 5.02 7.01
N LEU A 221 16.28 3.89 7.70
CA LEU A 221 17.39 3.02 8.07
C LEU A 221 18.14 2.42 6.87
N ALA A 222 17.45 2.22 5.74
CA ALA A 222 18.02 1.68 4.52
C ALA A 222 18.67 2.79 3.67
N LEU A 223 18.09 4.00 3.67
CA LEU A 223 18.65 5.19 3.04
C LEU A 223 20.01 5.53 3.67
N GLU A 224 20.06 5.59 5.00
CA GLU A 224 21.29 5.87 5.76
C GLU A 224 22.37 4.79 5.61
N GLU A 225 21.98 3.53 5.36
CA GLU A 225 22.92 2.42 5.21
C GLU A 225 23.51 2.32 3.79
N ALA A 226 22.83 2.88 2.78
CA ALA A 226 23.26 2.81 1.39
C ALA A 226 24.58 3.55 1.15
N ASP A 227 25.21 3.32 -0.01
CA ASP A 227 26.31 4.19 -0.46
C ASP A 227 25.77 5.52 -1.01
N LEU A 228 24.48 5.53 -1.38
CA LEU A 228 23.72 6.70 -1.78
C LEU A 228 22.23 6.49 -1.45
N GLY A 229 21.70 7.23 -0.48
CA GLY A 229 20.28 7.28 -0.16
C GLY A 229 19.55 8.32 -1.01
N VAL A 230 18.55 7.90 -1.77
CA VAL A 230 17.72 8.77 -2.60
C VAL A 230 16.28 8.74 -2.09
N LEU A 231 15.78 9.90 -1.66
CA LEU A 231 14.37 10.10 -1.34
C LEU A 231 13.63 10.56 -2.59
N THR A 232 12.54 9.86 -2.95
CA THR A 232 11.60 10.33 -3.97
C THR A 232 10.37 10.97 -3.34
N LEU A 233 10.01 12.16 -3.84
CA LEU A 233 8.79 12.90 -3.48
C LEU A 233 7.63 12.64 -4.46
N GLN A 234 7.77 11.64 -5.34
CA GLN A 234 6.83 11.45 -6.45
C GLN A 234 5.40 11.09 -6.01
N GLN A 235 5.22 10.50 -4.82
CA GLN A 235 3.90 10.25 -4.23
C GLN A 235 3.46 11.33 -3.24
N ASP A 236 4.38 11.80 -2.41
CA ASP A 236 4.11 12.73 -1.31
C ASP A 236 5.14 13.86 -1.36
N GLU A 237 4.65 15.07 -1.59
CA GLU A 237 5.49 16.26 -1.70
C GLU A 237 5.95 16.80 -0.34
N ASN A 238 5.36 16.35 0.78
CA ASN A 238 5.62 16.89 2.11
C ASN A 238 5.94 15.79 3.16
N PRO A 239 6.97 14.94 2.94
CA PRO A 239 7.34 13.94 3.91
C PRO A 239 7.88 14.59 5.21
N PRO A 240 7.81 13.91 6.36
CA PRO A 240 8.38 14.41 7.61
C PRO A 240 9.87 14.74 7.45
N GLN A 241 10.34 15.83 8.10
CA GLN A 241 11.72 16.31 7.97
C GLN A 241 12.78 15.21 8.25
N LYS A 242 12.53 14.34 9.23
CA LYS A 242 13.41 13.19 9.54
C LYS A 242 13.65 12.23 8.35
N VAL A 243 12.72 12.16 7.40
CA VAL A 243 12.87 11.33 6.19
C VAL A 243 13.75 12.04 5.17
N ILE A 244 13.57 13.36 5.04
CA ILE A 244 14.40 14.22 4.16
C ILE A 244 15.85 14.20 4.64
N ASP A 245 16.07 14.37 5.94
CA ASP A 245 17.41 14.41 6.56
C ASP A 245 18.17 13.08 6.44
N ALA A 246 17.47 11.97 6.22
CA ALA A 246 18.06 10.64 6.08
C ALA A 246 18.58 10.33 4.66
N ALA A 247 18.26 11.17 3.67
CA ALA A 247 18.63 10.96 2.28
C ALA A 247 19.79 11.89 1.87
N ASP A 248 20.68 11.38 1.03
CA ASP A 248 21.76 12.18 0.43
C ASP A 248 21.23 13.06 -0.70
N VAL A 249 20.23 12.56 -1.45
CA VAL A 249 19.63 13.24 -2.60
C VAL A 249 18.11 13.14 -2.52
N VAL A 250 17.43 14.22 -2.90
CA VAL A 250 15.97 14.27 -3.01
C VAL A 250 15.58 14.51 -4.45
N VAL A 251 14.70 13.67 -5.00
CA VAL A 251 14.19 13.76 -6.37
C VAL A 251 12.67 13.93 -6.37
N LYS A 252 12.12 14.67 -7.33
CA LYS A 252 10.65 14.84 -7.45
C LYS A 252 10.02 13.78 -8.35
N ASN A 253 10.79 13.30 -9.32
CA ASN A 253 10.41 12.23 -10.22
C ASN A 253 11.50 11.15 -10.20
N ILE A 254 11.10 9.88 -10.14
CA ILE A 254 12.02 8.73 -10.14
C ILE A 254 12.94 8.71 -11.37
N LYS A 255 12.56 9.36 -12.47
CA LYS A 255 13.42 9.51 -13.65
C LYS A 255 14.72 10.26 -13.37
N GLU A 256 14.72 11.20 -12.44
CA GLU A 256 15.89 12.01 -12.06
C GLU A 256 17.03 11.15 -11.49
N ILE A 257 16.76 9.95 -10.98
CA ILE A 257 17.82 9.05 -10.48
C ILE A 257 18.79 8.63 -11.59
N LEU A 258 18.36 8.70 -12.86
CA LEU A 258 19.20 8.41 -14.02
C LEU A 258 20.26 9.50 -14.26
N GLU A 259 20.13 10.66 -13.64
CA GLU A 259 21.07 11.78 -13.75
C GLU A 259 22.11 11.77 -12.63
N ILE A 260 21.92 10.92 -11.61
CA ILE A 260 22.82 10.81 -10.47
C ILE A 260 24.00 9.89 -10.82
N ASP A 261 25.21 10.45 -10.80
CA ASP A 261 26.43 9.67 -10.92
C ASP A 261 26.94 9.24 -9.53
N PHE A 262 27.06 7.94 -9.31
CA PHE A 262 27.61 7.37 -8.07
C PHE A 262 28.32 6.05 -8.33
#